data_AF-A0A962YB81-F1
#
_entry.id   AF-A0A962YB81-F1
#
_cell.length_a   1.000
_cell.length_b   1.000
_cell.length_c   1.000
_cell.angle_alpha   90.00
_cell.angle_beta   90.00
_cell.angle_gamma   90.00
#
_symmetry.space_group_name_H-M   'P 1'
#
loop_
_entity.id
_entity.type
_entity.pdbx_description
1 polymer ?
#
loop_
_entity_poly.entity_id
_entity_poly.type
_entity_poly.pdbx_seq_one_letter_code
_entity_poly.pdbx_strand_id
1 'polypeptide(L)'
;NVALWYTGESQMEQALKNFDVVGGMYFHDVAGLMAADGHPVASIFPKEGNVIDYNSWTLSQGSEKSDEAHEFIAFSCLPETQAIMSRKIGTAPVVDP
;
A
#
# COMPACT_ATOMS: atom_id res chain seq x y z
N ASN A 1 19.51 -2.86 -16.96
CA ASN A 1 18.89 -1.53 -16.87
C ASN A 1 18.75 -1.16 -15.42
N VAL A 2 19.26 0.01 -15.01
CA VAL A 2 19.10 0.55 -13.65
C VAL A 2 18.38 1.88 -13.79
N ALA A 3 17.14 1.95 -13.29
CA ALA A 3 16.41 3.20 -13.10
C ALA A 3 16.52 3.58 -11.62
N LEU A 4 17.01 4.78 -11.32
CA LEU A 4 17.39 5.15 -9.94
C LEU A 4 16.21 5.67 -9.11
N TRP A 5 15.21 6.30 -9.75
CA TRP A 5 14.12 6.97 -9.04
C TRP A 5 12.80 6.84 -9.81
N TYR A 6 11.75 6.43 -9.10
CA TYR A 6 10.37 6.51 -9.54
C TYR A 6 9.66 7.57 -8.70
N THR A 7 8.80 8.38 -9.32
CA THR A 7 8.07 9.45 -8.62
C THR A 7 6.69 9.01 -8.14
N GLY A 8 6.20 7.88 -8.64
CA GLY A 8 4.92 7.31 -8.25
C GLY A 8 4.94 5.79 -8.32
N GLU A 9 4.07 5.17 -7.53
CA GLU A 9 3.92 3.72 -7.41
C GLU A 9 3.66 3.05 -8.77
N SER A 10 2.76 3.63 -9.57
CA SER A 10 2.38 3.10 -10.88
C SER A 10 3.56 3.01 -11.86
N GLN A 11 4.56 3.90 -11.73
CA GLN A 11 5.76 3.85 -12.57
C GLN A 11 6.59 2.59 -12.30
N MET A 12 6.77 2.24 -11.01
CA MET A 12 7.47 1.02 -10.62
C MET A 12 6.66 -0.23 -10.99
N GLU A 13 5.34 -0.19 -10.79
CA GLU A 13 4.44 -1.29 -11.18
C GLU A 13 4.58 -1.65 -12.66
N GLN A 14 4.51 -0.64 -13.54
CA GLN A 14 4.62 -0.85 -14.99
C GLN A 14 6.02 -1.31 -15.38
N ALA A 15 7.07 -0.75 -14.78
CA ALA A 15 8.44 -1.15 -15.06
C ALA A 15 8.72 -2.62 -14.68
N LEU A 16 8.13 -3.10 -13.57
CA LEU A 16 8.18 -4.51 -13.18
C LEU A 16 7.38 -5.39 -14.17
N LYS A 17 6.16 -4.98 -14.55
CA LYS A 17 5.31 -5.72 -15.49
C LYS A 17 5.94 -5.86 -16.88
N ASN A 18 6.62 -4.81 -17.34
CA ASN A 18 7.28 -4.76 -18.64
C ASN A 18 8.69 -5.35 -18.63
N PHE A 19 9.20 -5.77 -17.47
CA PHE A 19 10.58 -6.22 -17.27
C PHE A 19 11.65 -5.16 -17.59
N ASP A 20 11.29 -3.88 -17.52
CA ASP A 20 12.24 -2.76 -17.63
C ASP A 20 13.20 -2.74 -16.41
N VAL A 21 12.70 -3.22 -15.26
CA VAL A 21 13.46 -3.50 -14.05
C VAL A 21 13.15 -4.90 -13.54
N VAL A 22 14.12 -5.52 -12.86
CA VAL A 22 13.98 -6.88 -12.29
C VAL A 22 13.74 -6.87 -10.77
N GLY A 23 13.78 -5.70 -10.14
CA GLY A 23 13.61 -5.52 -8.70
C GLY A 23 13.88 -4.09 -8.25
N GLY A 24 13.51 -3.79 -7.02
CA GLY A 24 13.65 -2.47 -6.40
C GLY A 24 12.92 -2.39 -5.05
N MET A 25 12.88 -1.20 -4.47
CA MET A 25 12.05 -0.94 -3.28
C MET A 25 10.62 -0.68 -3.73
N TYR A 26 9.67 -1.46 -3.21
CA TYR A 26 8.27 -1.38 -3.59
C TYR A 26 7.36 -1.85 -2.46
N PHE A 27 6.09 -1.42 -2.47
CA PHE A 27 5.13 -1.77 -1.43
C PHE A 27 4.80 -3.26 -1.45
N HIS A 28 4.76 -3.86 -0.26
CA HIS A 28 4.59 -5.30 -0.08
C HIS A 28 3.21 -5.79 -0.54
N ASP A 29 2.17 -5.06 -0.16
CA ASP A 29 0.78 -5.34 -0.47
C ASP A 29 0.53 -5.29 -1.99
N VAL A 30 1.02 -4.24 -2.66
CA VAL A 30 0.89 -4.09 -4.11
C VAL A 30 1.69 -5.17 -4.86
N ALA A 31 2.92 -5.47 -4.43
CA ALA A 31 3.68 -6.59 -5.00
C ALA A 31 2.96 -7.94 -4.82
N GLY A 32 2.29 -8.14 -3.67
CA GLY A 32 1.46 -9.31 -3.40
C GLY A 32 0.25 -9.41 -4.33
N LEU A 33 -0.43 -8.29 -4.60
CA LEU A 33 -1.52 -8.22 -5.58
C LEU A 33 -1.04 -8.53 -7.00
N MET A 34 0.10 -7.97 -7.41
CA MET A 34 0.70 -8.29 -8.71
C MET A 34 1.01 -9.79 -8.86
N ALA A 35 1.54 -10.40 -7.80
CA ALA A 35 1.80 -11.84 -7.77
C ALA A 35 0.49 -12.66 -7.85
N ALA A 36 -0.57 -12.21 -7.17
CA ALA A 36 -1.91 -12.82 -7.24
C ALA A 36 -2.54 -12.70 -8.64
N ASP A 37 -2.24 -11.62 -9.37
CA ASP A 37 -2.62 -11.42 -10.77
C ASP A 37 -1.74 -12.22 -11.77
N GLY A 38 -0.77 -13.00 -11.28
CA GLY A 38 0.06 -13.90 -12.08
C GLY A 38 1.34 -13.29 -12.64
N HIS A 39 1.71 -12.08 -12.22
CA HIS A 39 3.01 -11.50 -12.59
C HIS A 39 4.14 -12.19 -11.80
N PRO A 40 5.31 -12.43 -12.41
CA PRO A 40 6.43 -13.10 -11.77
C PRO A 40 7.21 -12.15 -10.84
N VAL A 41 6.52 -11.62 -9.83
CA VAL A 41 7.05 -10.71 -8.82
C VAL A 41 7.03 -11.40 -7.46
N ALA A 42 8.06 -11.15 -6.66
CA ALA A 42 8.13 -11.63 -5.28
C ALA A 42 8.51 -10.47 -4.36
N SER A 43 7.76 -10.31 -3.27
CA SER A 43 8.12 -9.39 -2.19
C SER A 43 9.01 -10.13 -1.18
N ILE A 44 10.19 -9.58 -0.91
CA ILE A 44 11.18 -10.15 0.01
C ILE A 44 11.50 -9.17 1.13
N PHE A 45 11.56 -9.68 2.35
CA PHE A 45 11.96 -8.90 3.52
C PHE A 45 13.45 -9.15 3.81
N PRO A 46 14.36 -8.18 3.54
CA PRO A 46 15.78 -8.32 3.85
C PRO A 46 16.04 -8.54 5.34
N LYS A 47 17.11 -9.27 5.64
CA LYS A 47 17.53 -9.57 7.03
C LYS A 47 17.99 -8.33 7.80
N GLU A 48 18.40 -7.29 7.07
CA GLU A 48 18.84 -6.00 7.60
C GLU A 48 17.67 -5.17 8.16
N GLY A 49 16.44 -5.55 7.84
CA GLY A 49 15.23 -4.85 8.25
C GLY A 49 14.55 -4.14 7.08
N ASN A 50 13.24 -3.93 7.25
CA ASN A 50 12.38 -3.36 6.23
C ASN A 50 11.93 -1.97 6.68
N VAL A 51 11.70 -1.09 5.72
CA VAL A 51 10.96 0.15 6.00
C VAL A 51 9.50 -0.22 6.23
N ILE A 52 8.95 0.23 7.34
CA ILE A 52 7.53 0.09 7.67
C ILE A 52 6.94 1.50 7.66
N ASP A 53 5.82 1.65 6.97
CA ASP A 53 5.07 2.90 6.89
C ASP A 53 3.71 2.77 7.58
N TYR A 54 3.22 3.88 8.12
CA TYR A 54 1.91 4.00 8.75
C TYR A 54 1.19 5.19 8.14
N ASN A 55 0.07 4.93 7.48
CA ASN A 55 -0.75 5.96 6.88
C ASN A 55 -1.87 6.41 7.82
N SER A 56 -2.22 7.68 7.76
CA SER A 56 -3.28 8.29 8.58
C SER A 56 -4.23 9.10 7.71
N TRP A 57 -5.52 8.91 7.95
CA TRP A 57 -6.55 9.81 7.41
C TRP A 57 -6.51 11.13 8.18
N THR A 58 -6.43 12.24 7.45
CA THR A 58 -6.36 13.59 8.02
C THR A 58 -7.23 14.54 7.24
N LEU A 59 -7.75 15.57 7.93
CA LEU A 59 -8.54 16.62 7.30
C LEU A 59 -7.67 17.87 7.11
N SER A 60 -7.63 18.39 5.88
CA SER A 60 -6.94 19.64 5.58
C SER A 60 -7.55 20.82 6.34
N GLN A 61 -6.68 21.73 6.79
CA GLN A 61 -7.11 22.95 7.45
C GLN A 61 -8.02 23.78 6.53
N GLY A 62 -9.16 24.25 7.06
CA GLY A 62 -10.15 25.04 6.33
C GLY A 62 -11.18 24.22 5.55
N SER A 63 -11.13 22.89 5.61
CA SER A 63 -12.23 22.07 5.09
C SER A 63 -13.50 22.28 5.92
N GLU A 64 -14.62 22.47 5.24
CA GLU A 64 -15.97 22.56 5.85
C GLU A 64 -16.65 21.18 5.95
N LYS A 65 -15.93 20.09 5.65
CA LYS A 65 -16.43 18.71 5.61
C LYS A 65 -16.02 17.90 6.83
N SER A 66 -15.99 18.52 8.01
CA SER A 66 -15.56 17.86 9.25
C SER A 66 -16.42 16.66 9.59
N ASP A 67 -17.73 16.77 9.41
CA ASP A 67 -18.67 15.75 9.86
C ASP A 67 -18.56 14.51 8.98
N GLU A 68 -18.56 14.68 7.66
CA GLU A 68 -18.37 13.56 6.73
C GLU A 68 -16.98 12.93 6.87
N ALA A 69 -15.95 13.74 7.13
CA ALA A 69 -14.60 13.22 7.37
C ALA A 69 -14.54 12.37 8.65
N HIS A 70 -15.18 12.81 9.74
CA HIS A 70 -15.22 12.02 10.97
C HIS A 70 -15.95 10.70 10.80
N GLU A 71 -17.09 10.68 10.09
CA GLU A 71 -17.81 9.44 9.78
C GLU A 71 -16.96 8.48 8.95
N PHE A 72 -16.24 8.99 7.94
CA PHE A 72 -15.35 8.17 7.12
C PHE A 72 -14.16 7.61 7.90
N ILE A 73 -13.55 8.44 8.76
CA ILE A 73 -12.45 8.00 9.64
C ILE A 73 -12.96 6.93 10.61
N ALA A 74 -14.12 7.14 11.23
CA ALA A 74 -14.73 6.16 12.12
C ALA A 74 -14.99 4.83 11.40
N PHE A 75 -15.57 4.87 10.20
CA PHE A 75 -15.78 3.69 9.36
C PHE A 75 -14.46 2.96 9.04
N SER A 76 -13.40 3.71 8.71
CA SER A 76 -12.07 3.16 8.38
C SER A 76 -11.35 2.53 9.59
N CYS A 77 -11.76 2.90 10.80
CA CYS A 77 -11.24 2.35 12.05
C CYS A 77 -12.02 1.14 12.58
N LEU A 78 -13.12 0.73 11.93
CA LEU A 78 -13.87 -0.45 12.33
C LEU A 78 -13.03 -1.74 12.08
N PRO A 79 -12.96 -2.66 13.05
CA PRO A 79 -12.25 -3.94 12.90
C PRO A 79 -12.65 -4.71 11.65
N GLU A 80 -13.95 -4.83 11.37
CA GLU A 80 -14.48 -5.54 10.21
C GLU A 80 -14.07 -4.89 8.89
N THR A 81 -14.02 -3.55 8.84
CA THR A 81 -13.57 -2.80 7.66
C THR A 81 -12.10 -3.06 7.42
N GLN A 82 -11.24 -2.92 8.44
CA GLN A 82 -9.82 -3.18 8.28
C GLN A 82 -9.55 -4.66 7.94
N ALA A 83 -10.30 -5.59 8.52
CA ALA A 83 -10.19 -7.00 8.21
C ALA A 83 -10.54 -7.29 6.73
N ILE A 84 -11.53 -6.60 6.16
CA ILE A 84 -11.82 -6.67 4.71
C ILE A 84 -10.64 -6.15 3.91
N MET A 85 -10.10 -4.97 4.26
CA MET A 85 -8.97 -4.37 3.57
C MET A 85 -7.75 -5.30 3.59
N SER A 86 -7.39 -5.84 4.75
CA SER A 86 -6.26 -6.78 4.88
C SER A 86 -6.43 -8.03 4.01
N ARG A 87 -7.63 -8.60 3.95
CA ARG A 87 -7.90 -9.79 3.13
C ARG A 87 -7.97 -9.49 1.63
N LYS A 88 -8.35 -8.27 1.23
CA LYS A 88 -8.60 -7.92 -0.16
C LYS A 88 -7.42 -7.25 -0.84
N ILE A 89 -6.69 -6.43 -0.11
CA ILE A 89 -5.57 -5.66 -0.66
C ILE A 89 -4.24 -5.91 0.04
N GLY A 90 -4.20 -6.71 1.11
CA GLY A 90 -2.94 -7.16 1.73
C GLY A 90 -2.33 -6.22 2.75
N THR A 91 -3.02 -5.13 3.12
CA THR A 91 -2.55 -4.20 4.16
C THR A 91 -2.63 -4.81 5.55
N ALA A 92 -1.69 -4.49 6.44
CA ALA A 92 -1.78 -4.89 7.84
C ALA A 92 -2.78 -3.98 8.59
N PRO A 93 -3.70 -4.55 9.40
CA PRO A 93 -4.63 -3.73 10.19
C PRO A 93 -3.89 -3.09 11.37
N VAL A 94 -4.37 -1.92 11.80
CA VAL A 94 -3.84 -1.17 12.97
C VAL A 94 -4.78 -1.23 14.18
N VAL A 95 -5.94 -1.86 14.02
CA VAL A 95 -6.85 -2.26 15.10
C VAL A 95 -6.95 -3.78 15.10
N ASP A 96 -7.21 -4.38 16.27
CA ASP A 96 -7.42 -5.83 16.36
C ASP A 96 -8.67 -6.22 15.55
N PRO A 97 -8.51 -7.04 14.49
CA PRO A 97 -9.59 -7.41 13.57
C PRO A 97 -10.48 -8.57 14.06
#